data_AF-A0A2S8FT64-F1
#
_entry.id   AF-A0A2S8FT64-F1
#
_cell.length_a   1.000
_cell.length_b   1.000
_cell.length_c   1.000
_cell.angle_alpha   90.00
_cell.angle_beta   90.00
_cell.angle_gamma   90.00
#
_symmetry.space_group_name_H-M   'P 1'
#
loop_
_entity.id
_entity.type
_entity.pdbx_description
1 polymer ?
#
loop_
_entity_poly.entity_id
_entity_poly.type
_entity_poly.pdbx_seq_one_letter_code
_entity_poly.pdbx_strand_id
1 'polypeptide(L)'
;MVGGTTYCSECDTRLEVPKPVRFDDSDEEKLEELTELDVIEKRSAAPAAPHESVTAQEAPVGFTKKREGEDGELDLTPMVDVTFLLLIFFMVTASFQIQKSMQIPAPKDNSPSSVTQQEEPEDDPDNILVRIDSYNTYYVGCAAWDQEREAPSEQELYRQVRAARDSNPSKPPRTLLVIAHEECLHEKVVTALDAGMDAGVDSIRLQSTEEDM
;
A
#
# COMPACT_ATOMS: atom_id res chain seq x y z
N MET A 1 7.47 1.37 -44.39
CA MET A 1 7.45 2.52 -45.32
C MET A 1 6.90 3.71 -44.57
N VAL A 2 7.76 4.65 -44.20
CA VAL A 2 7.40 5.76 -43.32
C VAL A 2 7.47 7.05 -44.15
N GLY A 3 6.37 7.79 -44.24
CA GLY A 3 6.26 9.02 -45.04
C GLY A 3 6.03 8.82 -46.54
N GLY A 4 5.20 7.85 -46.94
CA GLY A 4 4.84 7.60 -48.34
C GLY A 4 3.33 7.73 -48.60
N THR A 5 2.94 8.00 -49.85
CA THR A 5 1.54 8.04 -50.28
C THR A 5 1.03 6.62 -50.54
N THR A 6 -0.15 6.29 -50.01
CA THR A 6 -0.82 4.99 -50.21
C THR A 6 -2.20 5.20 -50.83
N TYR A 7 -2.76 4.17 -51.46
CA TYR A 7 -4.07 4.24 -52.11
C TYR A 7 -5.05 3.29 -51.40
N CYS A 8 -6.29 3.74 -51.22
CA CYS A 8 -7.36 2.91 -50.69
C CYS A 8 -7.81 1.89 -51.75
N SER A 9 -7.78 0.60 -51.42
CA SER A 9 -8.09 -0.50 -52.36
C SER A 9 -9.57 -0.61 -52.76
N GLU A 10 -10.46 0.18 -52.15
CA GLU A 10 -11.92 0.05 -52.33
C GLU A 10 -12.53 1.26 -53.05
N CYS A 11 -11.87 2.43 -53.01
CA CYS A 11 -12.34 3.65 -53.65
C CYS A 11 -11.25 4.45 -54.38
N ASP A 12 -10.04 3.89 -54.48
CA ASP A 12 -8.84 4.43 -55.17
C ASP A 12 -8.43 5.85 -54.75
N THR A 13 -8.89 6.28 -53.58
CA THR A 13 -8.56 7.60 -53.03
C THR A 13 -7.13 7.61 -52.49
N ARG A 14 -6.35 8.62 -52.90
CA ARG A 14 -4.95 8.80 -52.49
C ARG A 14 -4.87 9.38 -51.08
N LEU A 15 -4.14 8.71 -50.19
CA LEU A 15 -3.93 9.10 -48.80
C LEU A 15 -2.45 9.35 -48.54
N GLU A 16 -2.12 10.49 -47.95
CA GLU A 16 -0.78 10.82 -47.49
C GLU A 16 -0.65 10.50 -46.00
N VAL A 17 0.26 9.57 -45.66
CA VAL A 17 0.50 9.21 -44.25
C VAL A 17 1.59 10.14 -43.69
N PRO A 18 1.25 11.04 -42.74
CA PRO A 18 2.24 11.92 -42.13
C PRO A 18 3.29 11.11 -41.36
N LYS A 19 4.54 11.58 -41.40
CA LYS A 19 5.64 10.92 -40.70
C LYS A 19 5.42 11.04 -39.18
N PRO A 20 5.61 9.96 -38.39
CA PRO A 20 5.51 10.05 -36.95
C PRO A 20 6.55 11.03 -36.43
N VAL A 21 6.12 11.96 -35.59
CA VAL A 21 6.99 12.92 -34.90
C VAL A 21 7.76 12.12 -33.84
N ARG A 22 9.09 12.17 -33.88
CA ARG A 22 9.92 11.71 -32.77
C ARG A 22 9.93 12.85 -31.75
N PHE A 23 9.50 12.57 -30.53
CA PHE A 23 9.70 13.46 -29.40
C PHE A 23 11.13 13.26 -28.89
N ASP A 24 11.91 14.34 -28.80
CA ASP A 24 13.21 14.36 -28.14
C ASP A 24 13.03 14.90 -26.71
N ASP A 25 13.85 14.46 -25.77
CA ASP A 25 13.75 14.73 -24.31
C ASP A 25 13.88 16.22 -23.91
N SER A 26 14.01 17.14 -24.87
CA SER A 26 14.02 18.60 -24.63
C SER A 26 12.66 19.28 -24.79
N ASP A 27 11.61 18.55 -25.15
CA ASP A 27 10.28 19.11 -25.42
C ASP A 27 9.33 19.10 -24.20
N GLU A 28 9.78 18.55 -23.07
CA GLU A 28 8.96 18.37 -21.85
C GLU A 28 8.70 19.68 -21.09
N GLU A 29 9.64 20.63 -21.09
CA GLU A 29 9.48 21.94 -20.43
C GLU A 29 8.54 22.91 -21.19
N LYS A 30 8.21 22.64 -22.46
CA LYS A 30 7.38 23.54 -23.28
C LYS A 30 5.89 23.16 -23.30
N LEU A 31 5.55 22.05 -22.65
CA LEU A 31 4.18 21.53 -22.54
C LEU A 31 3.46 22.00 -21.28
N GLU A 32 4.17 22.49 -20.26
CA GLU A 32 3.58 22.93 -18.98
C GLU A 32 3.06 24.39 -18.98
N GLU A 33 3.28 25.16 -20.05
CA GLU A 33 2.95 26.60 -20.09
C GLU A 33 1.82 26.98 -21.07
N LEU A 34 1.07 26.02 -21.61
CA LEU A 34 -0.05 26.30 -22.53
C LEU A 34 -1.40 26.08 -21.84
N THR A 35 -2.11 27.18 -21.56
CA THR A 35 -3.49 27.15 -21.03
C THR A 35 -4.52 26.96 -22.15
N GLU A 36 -5.67 26.36 -21.82
CA GLU A 36 -6.73 25.89 -22.75
C GLU A 36 -7.33 26.95 -23.71
N LEU A 37 -6.98 28.23 -23.58
CA LEU A 37 -7.52 29.31 -24.41
C LEU A 37 -6.79 29.49 -25.76
N ASP A 38 -5.54 29.02 -25.90
CA ASP A 38 -4.76 29.22 -27.14
C ASP A 38 -5.07 28.20 -28.26
N VAL A 39 -5.73 27.10 -27.93
CA VAL A 39 -6.10 26.06 -28.90
C VAL A 39 -7.33 26.45 -29.73
N ILE A 40 -8.15 27.40 -29.24
CA ILE A 40 -9.43 27.76 -29.87
C ILE A 40 -9.24 28.80 -30.99
N GLU A 41 -8.25 29.69 -30.92
CA GLU A 41 -8.14 30.82 -31.87
C GLU A 41 -7.63 30.45 -33.29
N LYS A 42 -7.03 29.27 -33.50
CA LYS A 42 -6.38 28.95 -34.78
C LYS A 42 -7.26 28.26 -35.83
N ARG A 43 -8.56 28.09 -35.58
CA ARG A 43 -9.52 27.63 -36.61
C ARG A 43 -10.35 28.80 -37.17
N SER A 44 -9.67 29.80 -37.72
CA SER A 44 -10.33 30.80 -38.56
C SER A 44 -10.17 30.45 -40.05
N ALA A 45 -11.28 29.99 -40.61
CA ALA A 45 -11.86 30.30 -41.92
C ALA A 45 -10.99 30.32 -43.20
N ALA A 46 -11.35 29.42 -44.14
CA ALA A 46 -11.32 29.68 -45.58
C ALA A 46 -12.66 29.23 -46.22
N PRO A 47 -13.15 29.90 -47.28
CA PRO A 47 -14.57 29.96 -47.61
C PRO A 47 -15.04 28.83 -48.53
N ALA A 48 -16.18 28.21 -48.21
CA ALA A 48 -16.88 27.28 -49.10
C ALA A 48 -17.97 28.01 -49.91
N ALA A 49 -18.06 27.67 -51.19
CA ALA A 49 -18.87 28.27 -52.24
C ALA A 49 -20.41 28.08 -52.04
N PRO A 50 -21.28 28.77 -52.80
CA PRO A 50 -22.69 28.98 -52.45
C PRO A 50 -23.54 27.72 -52.66
N HIS A 51 -24.40 27.41 -51.68
CA HIS A 51 -25.36 26.32 -51.73
C HIS A 51 -26.65 26.78 -52.43
N GLU A 52 -26.97 26.16 -53.56
CA GLU A 52 -28.23 26.34 -54.28
C GLU A 52 -29.36 25.67 -53.47
N SER A 53 -30.45 26.39 -53.20
CA SER A 53 -31.56 25.90 -52.39
C SER A 53 -32.57 25.15 -53.28
N VAL A 54 -32.53 23.82 -53.25
CA VAL A 54 -33.61 22.97 -53.79
C VAL A 54 -34.70 22.87 -52.72
N THR A 55 -35.82 23.55 -52.94
CA THR A 55 -37.03 23.43 -52.11
C THR A 55 -37.77 22.14 -52.45
N ALA A 56 -37.69 21.14 -51.57
CA ALA A 56 -38.53 19.95 -51.62
C ALA A 56 -39.86 20.22 -50.90
N GLN A 57 -40.99 19.95 -51.57
CA GLN A 57 -42.33 20.00 -50.99
C GLN A 57 -42.54 18.77 -50.09
N GLU A 58 -42.74 18.98 -48.79
CA GLU A 58 -43.02 17.91 -47.83
C GLU A 58 -44.53 17.65 -47.73
N ALA A 59 -44.94 16.39 -47.93
CA ALA A 59 -46.31 15.91 -47.70
C ALA A 59 -46.57 15.69 -46.18
N PRO A 60 -47.81 15.85 -45.68
CA PRO A 60 -48.06 15.80 -44.24
C PRO A 60 -47.91 14.39 -43.65
N VAL A 61 -47.18 14.31 -42.54
CA VAL A 61 -46.89 13.07 -41.80
C VAL A 61 -48.12 12.61 -41.01
N GLY A 62 -48.61 11.40 -41.32
CA GLY A 62 -49.69 10.76 -40.56
C GLY A 62 -49.15 10.00 -39.35
N PHE A 63 -49.51 10.42 -38.14
CA PHE A 63 -49.14 9.72 -36.91
C PHE A 63 -49.99 8.46 -36.73
N THR A 64 -49.39 7.29 -36.94
CA THR A 64 -49.99 6.01 -36.54
C THR A 64 -49.93 5.86 -35.03
N LYS A 65 -51.09 5.67 -34.40
CA LYS A 65 -51.25 5.51 -32.95
C LYS A 65 -50.38 4.35 -32.43
N LYS A 66 -49.48 4.64 -31.48
CA LYS A 66 -48.63 3.68 -30.79
C LYS A 66 -49.50 2.59 -30.16
N ARG A 67 -49.28 1.33 -30.52
CA ARG A 67 -49.87 0.19 -29.79
C ARG A 67 -49.28 0.20 -28.38
N GLU A 68 -50.14 0.21 -27.37
CA GLU A 68 -49.79 -0.16 -26.01
C GLU A 68 -49.37 -1.62 -26.05
N GLY A 69 -48.05 -1.83 -26.13
CA GLY A 69 -47.45 -3.15 -26.05
C GLY A 69 -47.54 -3.63 -24.61
N GLU A 70 -47.98 -4.87 -24.48
CA GLU A 70 -48.06 -5.67 -23.26
C GLU A 70 -46.91 -5.38 -22.29
N ASP A 71 -47.26 -5.25 -21.01
CA ASP A 71 -46.31 -5.17 -19.89
C ASP A 71 -45.30 -6.32 -20.04
N GLY A 72 -44.11 -5.95 -20.54
CA GLY A 72 -43.04 -6.86 -20.86
C GLY A 72 -42.60 -7.63 -19.63
N GLU A 73 -42.49 -8.94 -19.80
CA GLU A 73 -41.91 -9.88 -18.84
C GLU A 73 -40.65 -9.25 -18.21
N LEU A 74 -40.73 -8.95 -16.91
CA LEU A 74 -39.63 -8.31 -16.16
C LEU A 74 -38.40 -9.22 -16.23
N ASP A 75 -37.38 -8.79 -16.94
CA ASP A 75 -36.12 -9.53 -17.04
C ASP A 75 -35.44 -9.54 -15.66
N LEU A 76 -35.50 -10.67 -14.97
CA LEU A 76 -34.91 -10.86 -13.64
C LEU A 76 -33.39 -11.08 -13.71
N THR A 77 -32.86 -11.38 -14.89
CA THR A 77 -31.44 -11.62 -15.16
C THR A 77 -30.53 -10.50 -14.63
N PRO A 78 -30.81 -9.20 -14.88
CA PRO A 78 -30.02 -8.10 -14.31
C PRO A 78 -30.09 -8.00 -12.78
N MET A 79 -31.21 -8.38 -12.14
CA MET A 79 -31.32 -8.35 -10.68
C MET A 79 -30.49 -9.45 -10.03
N VAL A 80 -30.50 -10.65 -10.62
CA VAL A 80 -29.71 -11.78 -10.14
C VAL A 80 -28.22 -11.49 -10.30
N ASP A 81 -27.79 -10.91 -11.43
CA ASP A 81 -26.39 -10.59 -11.70
C ASP A 81 -25.80 -9.60 -10.67
N VAL A 82 -26.50 -8.50 -10.37
CA VAL A 82 -26.06 -7.52 -9.37
C VAL A 82 -25.89 -8.17 -7.99
N THR A 83 -26.82 -9.03 -7.57
CA THR A 83 -26.68 -9.73 -6.28
C THR A 83 -25.54 -10.76 -6.28
N PHE A 84 -25.29 -11.43 -7.41
CA PHE A 84 -24.22 -12.40 -7.54
C PHE A 84 -22.83 -11.74 -7.53
N LEU A 85 -22.69 -10.60 -8.20
CA LEU A 85 -21.48 -9.77 -8.15
C LEU A 85 -21.18 -9.29 -6.72
N LEU A 86 -22.21 -8.92 -5.96
CA LEU A 86 -22.04 -8.54 -4.55
C LEU A 86 -21.61 -9.72 -3.67
N LEU A 87 -22.19 -10.92 -3.85
CA LEU A 87 -21.80 -12.10 -3.08
C LEU A 87 -20.36 -12.52 -3.36
N ILE A 88 -19.92 -12.48 -4.63
CA ILE A 88 -18.52 -12.76 -4.98
C ILE A 88 -17.60 -11.71 -4.36
N PHE A 89 -17.95 -10.43 -4.46
CA PHE A 89 -17.18 -9.35 -3.84
C PHE A 89 -17.04 -9.55 -2.33
N PHE A 90 -18.13 -9.84 -1.62
CA PHE A 90 -18.10 -10.11 -0.18
C PHE A 90 -17.30 -11.38 0.18
N MET A 91 -17.44 -12.46 -0.60
CA MET A 91 -16.72 -13.71 -0.34
C MET A 91 -15.20 -13.56 -0.55
N VAL A 92 -14.79 -12.86 -1.61
CA VAL A 92 -13.37 -12.60 -1.89
C VAL A 92 -12.79 -11.60 -0.87
N THR A 93 -13.52 -10.54 -0.53
CA THR A 93 -13.05 -9.54 0.45
C THR A 93 -13.01 -10.06 1.88
N ALA A 94 -13.92 -10.96 2.27
CA ALA A 94 -13.88 -11.62 3.58
C ALA A 94 -12.62 -12.46 3.79
N SER A 95 -12.02 -13.00 2.73
CA SER A 95 -10.78 -13.78 2.82
C SER A 95 -9.57 -12.93 3.20
N PHE A 96 -9.59 -11.61 2.95
CA PHE A 96 -8.46 -10.75 3.30
C PHE A 96 -8.33 -10.49 4.81
N GLN A 97 -9.40 -10.69 5.60
CA GLN A 97 -9.34 -10.50 7.05
C GLN A 97 -8.63 -11.66 7.78
N ILE A 98 -8.53 -12.85 7.18
CA ILE A 98 -8.04 -14.05 7.89
C ILE A 98 -6.50 -14.17 7.85
N GLN A 99 -5.83 -13.43 6.97
CA GLN A 99 -4.37 -13.53 6.79
C GLN A 99 -3.54 -12.73 7.81
N LYS A 100 -4.16 -12.00 8.75
CA LYS A 100 -3.45 -11.36 9.89
C LYS A 100 -3.16 -12.31 11.05
N SER A 101 -3.44 -13.60 10.92
CA SER A 101 -2.97 -14.60 11.88
C SER A 101 -1.82 -15.40 11.28
N MET A 102 -0.64 -14.79 11.23
CA MET A 102 0.57 -15.58 11.11
C MET A 102 0.65 -16.43 12.39
N GLN A 103 0.31 -17.71 12.29
CA GLN A 103 0.57 -18.67 13.36
C GLN A 103 2.08 -18.84 13.45
N ILE A 104 2.73 -17.95 14.19
CA ILE A 104 4.11 -18.16 14.65
C ILE A 104 4.01 -19.38 15.58
N PRO A 105 4.56 -20.56 15.22
CA PRO A 105 4.61 -21.65 16.16
C PRO A 105 5.49 -21.19 17.31
N ALA A 106 4.89 -20.95 18.47
CA ALA A 106 5.64 -20.77 19.70
C ALA A 106 6.62 -21.95 19.84
N PRO A 107 7.89 -21.71 20.20
CA PRO A 107 8.84 -22.78 20.43
C PRO A 107 8.23 -23.75 21.46
N LYS A 108 8.14 -25.02 21.08
CA LYS A 108 7.62 -26.09 21.92
C LYS A 108 8.64 -26.41 23.02
N ASP A 109 8.72 -25.58 24.03
CA ASP A 109 9.33 -25.98 25.30
C ASP A 109 8.32 -26.83 26.06
N ASN A 110 8.43 -28.14 25.84
CA ASN A 110 7.72 -29.15 26.61
C ASN A 110 8.30 -29.17 28.04
N SER A 111 7.72 -28.39 28.94
CA SER A 111 7.75 -28.67 30.37
C SER A 111 6.40 -28.30 31.00
N PRO A 112 5.63 -29.29 31.49
CA PRO A 112 4.39 -29.03 32.19
C PRO A 112 4.70 -28.83 33.67
N SER A 113 4.80 -27.58 34.11
CA SER A 113 4.79 -27.24 35.54
C SER A 113 3.97 -25.98 35.73
N SER A 114 2.68 -26.18 36.00
CA SER A 114 2.02 -25.74 37.23
C SER A 114 1.90 -24.22 37.39
N VAL A 115 0.63 -23.77 37.33
CA VAL A 115 0.09 -22.56 37.97
C VAL A 115 1.09 -21.93 38.94
N THR A 116 1.85 -20.97 38.42
CA THR A 116 2.70 -20.08 39.19
C THR A 116 2.35 -18.69 38.70
N GLN A 117 2.27 -17.78 39.66
CA GLN A 117 1.97 -16.37 39.45
C GLN A 117 2.66 -15.83 38.20
N GLN A 118 1.96 -14.94 37.52
CA GLN A 118 2.48 -14.01 36.53
C GLN A 118 3.65 -13.26 37.17
N GLU A 119 4.83 -13.87 37.22
CA GLU A 119 6.09 -13.16 37.30
C GLU A 119 6.23 -12.54 35.92
N GLU A 120 6.05 -11.22 35.87
CA GLU A 120 6.24 -10.45 34.66
C GLU A 120 7.64 -10.81 34.12
N PRO A 121 7.77 -11.26 32.85
CA PRO A 121 9.06 -11.69 32.29
C PRO A 121 10.12 -10.56 32.26
N GLU A 122 9.71 -9.36 32.66
CA GLU A 122 10.46 -8.13 32.84
C GLU A 122 11.33 -8.12 34.12
N ASP A 123 10.92 -8.87 35.16
CA ASP A 123 11.58 -8.84 36.49
C ASP A 123 12.59 -9.98 36.72
N ASP A 124 12.85 -10.80 35.70
CA ASP A 124 13.86 -11.85 35.77
C ASP A 124 15.27 -11.23 35.90
N PRO A 125 16.03 -11.51 36.98
CA PRO A 125 17.33 -10.85 37.23
C PRO A 125 18.43 -11.22 36.22
N ASP A 126 18.16 -12.20 35.36
CA ASP A 126 19.07 -12.68 34.33
C ASP A 126 18.75 -12.10 32.93
N ASN A 127 17.70 -11.29 32.79
CA ASN A 127 17.27 -10.72 31.50
C ASN A 127 17.66 -9.24 31.37
N ILE A 128 18.05 -8.84 30.15
CA ILE A 128 18.10 -7.44 29.72
C ILE A 128 16.81 -7.16 28.95
N LEU A 129 16.09 -6.11 29.30
CA LEU A 129 14.88 -5.69 28.62
C LEU A 129 15.22 -4.56 27.66
N VAL A 130 14.82 -4.70 26.38
CA VAL A 130 14.87 -3.60 25.41
C VAL A 130 13.48 -3.43 24.84
N ARG A 131 12.89 -2.28 25.13
CA ARG A 131 11.56 -1.90 24.69
C ARG A 131 11.65 -0.86 23.58
N ILE A 132 10.83 -1.01 22.55
CA ILE A 132 10.79 -0.14 21.38
C ILE A 132 9.37 0.40 21.26
N ASP A 133 9.25 1.71 21.43
CA ASP A 133 7.97 2.41 21.35
C ASP A 133 7.55 2.69 19.89
N SER A 134 6.29 3.09 19.66
CA SER A 134 5.76 3.47 18.34
C SER A 134 6.53 4.64 17.72
N TYR A 135 7.11 5.53 18.53
CA TYR A 135 7.97 6.62 18.08
C TYR A 135 9.40 6.19 17.73
N ASN A 136 9.72 4.89 17.75
CA ASN A 136 11.05 4.35 17.47
C ASN A 136 12.13 4.73 18.50
N THR A 137 11.72 5.07 19.72
CA THR A 137 12.61 5.32 20.84
C THR A 137 12.88 4.00 21.58
N TYR A 138 14.15 3.78 21.93
CA TYR A 138 14.53 2.62 22.73
C TYR A 138 14.46 2.93 24.22
N TYR A 139 14.01 1.97 25.00
CA TYR A 139 14.08 1.97 26.45
C TYR A 139 14.82 0.71 26.90
N VAL A 140 15.85 0.85 27.71
CA VAL A 140 16.66 -0.27 28.21
C VAL A 140 16.40 -0.43 29.69
N GLY A 141 15.94 -1.62 30.07
CA GLY A 141 15.71 -2.05 31.43
C GLY A 141 16.68 -3.18 31.83
N CYS A 142 17.00 -3.23 33.11
CA CYS A 142 17.74 -4.32 33.72
C CYS A 142 17.35 -4.39 35.19
N ALA A 143 17.31 -5.58 35.78
CA ALA A 143 16.98 -5.76 37.19
C ALA A 143 17.89 -4.99 38.18
N ALA A 144 19.07 -4.55 37.73
CA ALA A 144 19.96 -3.70 38.52
C ALA A 144 19.54 -2.21 38.53
N TRP A 145 18.61 -1.79 37.67
CA TRP A 145 18.13 -0.41 37.54
C TRP A 145 16.70 -0.30 38.04
N ASP A 146 16.42 0.70 38.88
CA ASP A 146 15.06 0.94 39.39
C ASP A 146 14.10 1.50 38.32
N GLN A 147 14.64 2.03 37.23
CA GLN A 147 13.89 2.64 36.12
C GLN A 147 14.56 2.31 34.78
N GLU A 148 13.72 2.10 33.76
CA GLU A 148 14.17 2.01 32.38
C GLU A 148 14.86 3.31 31.96
N ARG A 149 15.93 3.18 31.18
CA ARG A 149 16.66 4.33 30.63
C ARG A 149 16.28 4.51 29.18
N GLU A 150 15.96 5.75 28.82
CA GLU A 150 15.70 6.13 27.44
C GLU A 150 17.01 6.21 26.66
N ALA A 151 17.01 5.64 25.45
CA ALA A 151 18.10 5.67 24.49
C ALA A 151 17.55 6.12 23.11
N PRO A 152 17.48 7.42 22.83
CA PRO A 152 16.95 7.92 21.56
C PRO A 152 17.89 7.71 20.37
N SER A 153 19.16 7.37 20.62
CA SER A 153 20.16 7.12 19.57
C SER A 153 20.70 5.70 19.65
N GLU A 154 21.14 5.17 18.51
CA GLU A 154 21.69 3.81 18.43
C GLU A 154 22.95 3.68 19.29
N GLN A 155 23.84 4.67 19.27
CA GLN A 155 25.05 4.67 20.08
C GLN A 155 24.73 4.58 21.58
N GLU A 156 23.66 5.25 22.00
CA GLU A 156 23.19 5.19 23.38
C GLU A 156 22.64 3.80 23.72
N LEU A 157 21.90 3.16 22.80
CA LEU A 157 21.42 1.79 22.96
C LEU A 157 22.59 0.81 23.17
N TYR A 158 23.60 0.82 22.30
CA TYR A 158 24.79 -0.04 22.46
C TYR A 158 25.48 0.18 23.81
N ARG A 159 25.59 1.43 24.25
CA ARG A 159 26.19 1.78 25.54
C ARG A 159 25.36 1.26 26.72
N GLN A 160 24.05 1.45 26.67
CA GLN A 160 23.14 1.04 27.74
C GLN A 160 23.01 -0.47 27.84
N VAL A 161 22.93 -1.20 26.73
CA VAL A 161 22.88 -2.67 26.73
C VAL A 161 24.19 -3.26 27.28
N ARG A 162 25.34 -2.71 26.92
CA ARG A 162 26.63 -3.10 27.53
C ARG A 162 26.67 -2.78 29.03
N ALA A 163 26.19 -1.60 29.43
CA ALA A 163 26.13 -1.22 30.83
C ALA A 163 25.16 -2.09 31.65
N ALA A 164 24.05 -2.52 31.06
CA ALA A 164 23.10 -3.44 31.66
C ALA A 164 23.76 -4.81 31.90
N ARG A 165 24.52 -5.32 30.93
CA ARG A 165 25.31 -6.55 31.10
C ARG A 165 26.36 -6.44 32.21
N ASP A 166 27.10 -5.33 32.23
CA ASP A 166 28.20 -5.12 33.17
C ASP A 166 27.71 -4.76 34.59
N SER A 167 26.42 -4.47 34.77
CA SER A 167 25.82 -4.14 36.06
C SER A 167 25.89 -5.28 37.08
N ASN A 168 25.93 -6.53 36.61
CA ASN A 168 26.05 -7.71 37.46
C ASN A 168 27.30 -8.53 37.10
N PRO A 169 28.49 -8.18 37.65
CA PRO A 169 29.76 -8.82 37.29
C PRO A 169 29.89 -10.26 37.83
N SER A 170 29.07 -10.66 38.81
CA SER A 170 29.09 -12.03 39.35
C SER A 170 28.34 -13.02 38.44
N LYS A 171 27.22 -12.57 37.86
CA LYS A 171 26.39 -13.33 36.95
C LYS A 171 25.82 -12.39 35.89
N PRO A 172 26.52 -12.22 34.75
CA PRO A 172 26.05 -11.32 33.71
C PRO A 172 24.78 -11.89 33.07
N PRO A 173 23.74 -11.07 32.84
CA PRO A 173 22.53 -11.49 32.14
C PRO A 173 22.90 -11.95 30.72
N ARG A 174 22.36 -13.11 30.32
CA ARG A 174 22.71 -13.77 29.03
C ARG A 174 21.52 -13.83 28.08
N THR A 175 20.39 -13.31 28.50
CA THR A 175 19.12 -13.31 27.80
C THR A 175 18.68 -11.88 27.53
N LEU A 176 18.37 -11.56 26.27
CA LEU A 176 17.79 -10.28 25.85
C LEU A 176 16.33 -10.51 25.50
N LEU A 177 15.44 -9.74 26.13
CA LEU A 177 14.04 -9.66 25.78
C LEU A 177 13.80 -8.36 25.02
N VAL A 178 13.45 -8.47 23.74
CA VAL A 178 13.09 -7.33 22.89
C VAL A 178 11.57 -7.26 22.79
N ILE A 179 10.98 -6.21 23.35
CA ILE A 179 9.54 -5.91 23.23
C ILE A 179 9.39 -4.79 22.21
N ALA A 180 8.75 -5.08 21.09
CA ALA A 180 8.57 -4.15 19.99
C ALA A 180 7.11 -3.79 19.79
N HIS A 181 6.80 -2.49 19.70
CA HIS A 181 5.48 -2.03 19.30
C HIS A 181 5.18 -2.40 17.84
N GLU A 182 3.92 -2.71 17.49
CA GLU A 182 3.56 -3.12 16.11
C GLU A 182 3.88 -2.05 15.06
N GLU A 183 3.75 -0.78 15.44
CA GLU A 183 4.02 0.38 14.58
C GLU A 183 5.51 0.78 14.52
N CYS A 184 6.40 0.08 15.24
CA CYS A 184 7.83 0.39 15.18
C CYS A 184 8.46 -0.06 13.85
N LEU A 185 9.50 0.65 13.43
CA LEU A 185 10.26 0.29 12.23
C LEU A 185 11.03 -1.00 12.47
N HIS A 186 10.93 -1.94 11.52
CA HIS A 186 11.65 -3.21 11.59
C HIS A 186 13.17 -3.02 11.73
N GLU A 187 13.74 -1.99 11.09
CA GLU A 187 15.14 -1.62 11.25
C GLU A 187 15.54 -1.42 12.72
N LYS A 188 14.66 -0.83 13.53
CA LYS A 188 14.92 -0.61 14.96
C LYS A 188 14.98 -1.90 15.75
N VAL A 189 14.09 -2.84 15.44
CA VAL A 189 14.12 -4.19 16.02
C VAL A 189 15.44 -4.86 15.70
N VAL A 190 15.88 -4.81 14.44
CA VAL A 190 17.17 -5.40 14.02
C VAL A 190 18.34 -4.74 14.74
N THR A 191 18.36 -3.41 14.85
CA THR A 191 19.41 -2.69 15.58
C THR A 191 19.43 -3.06 17.07
N ALA A 192 18.28 -3.33 17.69
CA ALA A 192 18.22 -3.83 19.07
C ALA A 192 18.77 -5.26 19.21
N LEU A 193 18.50 -6.14 18.24
CA LEU A 193 19.08 -7.49 18.18
C LEU A 193 20.61 -7.43 18.02
N ASP A 194 21.10 -6.57 17.14
CA ASP A 194 22.53 -6.36 16.90
C ASP A 194 23.23 -5.80 18.15
N ALA A 195 22.59 -4.86 18.87
CA ALA A 195 23.09 -4.34 20.14
C ALA A 195 23.20 -5.42 21.21
N GLY A 196 22.25 -6.36 21.25
CA GLY A 196 22.33 -7.56 22.10
C GLY A 196 23.50 -8.46 21.75
N MET A 197 23.68 -8.74 20.47
CA MET A 197 24.74 -9.62 19.99
C MET A 197 26.14 -9.02 20.22
N ASP A 198 26.30 -7.72 20.00
CA ASP A 198 27.53 -6.97 20.31
C ASP A 198 27.83 -6.93 21.82
N ALA A 199 26.78 -6.86 22.65
CA ALA A 199 26.91 -7.04 24.09
C ALA A 199 27.21 -8.50 24.49
N GLY A 200 27.20 -9.47 23.59
CA GLY A 200 27.55 -10.86 23.91
C GLY A 200 26.45 -11.61 24.68
N VAL A 201 25.19 -11.27 24.42
CA VAL A 201 24.02 -12.02 24.89
C VAL A 201 23.91 -13.32 24.08
N ASP A 202 23.66 -14.45 24.76
CA ASP A 202 23.60 -15.78 24.12
C ASP A 202 22.20 -16.13 23.60
N SER A 203 21.15 -15.61 24.24
CA SER A 203 19.75 -15.95 23.95
C SER A 203 18.93 -14.68 23.75
N ILE A 204 18.22 -14.60 22.63
CA ILE A 204 17.36 -13.46 22.33
C ILE A 204 15.91 -13.93 22.19
N ARG A 205 14.98 -13.27 22.88
CA ARG A 205 13.54 -13.45 22.78
C ARG A 205 12.93 -12.18 22.22
N LEU A 206 12.03 -12.34 21.24
CA LEU A 206 11.30 -11.24 20.63
C LEU A 206 9.82 -11.37 21.00
N GLN A 207 9.21 -10.26 21.40
CA GLN A 207 7.78 -10.15 21.69
C GLN A 207 7.23 -8.88 21.03
N SER A 208 6.01 -8.96 20.49
CA SER A 208 5.28 -7.80 19.98
C SER A 208 4.25 -7.32 21.01
N THR A 209 4.02 -6.01 21.06
CA THR A 209 2.96 -5.38 21.88
C THR A 209 2.14 -4.40 21.04
N GLU A 210 0.83 -4.34 21.28
CA GLU A 210 -0.11 -3.43 20.62
C GLU A 210 -0.35 -2.14 21.42
N GLU A 211 0.08 -2.08 22.68
CA GLU A 211 -0.15 -0.94 23.56
C GLU A 211 1.08 -0.01 23.60
N ASP A 212 0.86 1.27 23.28
CA ASP A 212 1.80 2.37 23.56
C ASP A 212 1.96 2.51 25.09
N MET A 213 3.20 2.48 25.59
CA MET A 213 3.50 2.45 27.02
C MET A 213 4.48 3.54 27.46
#